data_AF-A0A2T1F1X7-F1
#
_entry.id   AF-A0A2T1F1X7-F1
#
_cell.length_a   1.000
_cell.length_b   1.000
_cell.length_c   1.000
_cell.angle_alpha   90.00
_cell.angle_beta   90.00
_cell.angle_gamma   90.00
#
_symmetry.space_group_name_H-M   'P 1'
#
loop_
_entity.id
_entity.type
_entity.pdbx_description
1 polymer ?
#
loop_
_entity_poly.entity_id
_entity_poly.type
_entity_poly.pdbx_seq_one_letter_code
_entity_poly.pdbx_strand_id
1 'polypeptide(L)' 'LYDPGCQVFQAYQAGQALGAPLPAQFVLDADGKLLFKHLFSFIDHNASVETLLKSFDK' A
#
# COMPACT_ATOMS: atom_id res chain seq x y z
N LEU A 1 4.11 -2.84 12.17
CA LEU A 1 2.94 -3.73 12.28
C LEU A 1 3.43 -5.16 12.28
N TYR A 2 2.83 -6.05 13.08
CA TYR A 2 3.04 -7.50 12.99
C TYR A 2 1.66 -8.14 12.81
N ASP A 3 1.43 -8.74 11.65
CA ASP A 3 0.16 -9.38 11.28
C ASP A 3 0.46 -10.75 10.65
N PRO A 4 0.71 -11.79 11.47
CA PRO A 4 1.07 -13.12 10.98
C PRO A 4 -0.06 -13.81 10.20
N GLY A 5 -1.30 -13.33 10.33
CA GLY A 5 -2.44 -13.82 9.55
C GLY A 5 -2.60 -13.11 8.19
N CYS A 6 -1.83 -12.06 7.92
CA CYS A 6 -1.96 -11.20 6.74
C CYS A 6 -3.37 -10.58 6.55
N GLN A 7 -4.19 -10.52 7.61
CA GLN A 7 -5.58 -10.05 7.53
C GLN A 7 -5.65 -8.56 7.20
N VAL A 8 -4.79 -7.74 7.79
CA VAL A 8 -4.70 -6.29 7.53
C VAL A 8 -4.26 -6.07 6.10
N PHE A 9 -3.22 -6.78 5.64
CA PHE A 9 -2.71 -6.62 4.27
C PHE A 9 -3.70 -7.11 3.21
N GLN A 10 -4.49 -8.15 3.49
CA GLN A 10 -5.61 -8.58 2.65
C GLN A 10 -6.72 -7.53 2.59
N ALA A 11 -7.06 -6.88 3.72
CA ALA A 11 -8.04 -5.80 3.74
C ALA A 11 -7.61 -4.61 2.85
N TYR A 12 -6.31 -4.33 2.78
CA TYR A 12 -5.73 -3.35 1.85
C TYR A 12 -5.54 -3.90 0.42
N GLN A 13 -5.86 -5.17 0.18
CA GLN A 13 -5.71 -5.89 -1.08
C GLN A 13 -4.27 -5.81 -1.63
N ALA A 14 -3.27 -5.99 -0.76
CA ALA A 14 -1.86 -6.03 -1.14
C ALA A 14 -1.48 -7.29 -1.96
N GLY A 15 -2.39 -8.26 -2.10
CA GLY A 15 -2.03 -9.59 -2.63
C GLY A 15 -1.07 -10.34 -1.71
N GLN A 16 -0.72 -11.57 -2.07
CA GLN A 16 0.18 -12.41 -1.27
C GLN A 16 1.03 -13.30 -2.19
N ALA A 17 2.30 -13.50 -1.84
CA ALA A 17 3.17 -14.51 -2.45
C ALA A 17 3.95 -15.23 -1.34
N LEU A 18 4.03 -16.57 -1.43
CA LEU A 18 4.78 -17.41 -0.49
C LEU A 18 4.42 -17.19 0.99
N GLY A 19 3.16 -16.86 1.28
CA GLY A 19 2.71 -16.60 2.65
C GLY A 19 2.93 -15.17 3.16
N ALA A 20 3.58 -14.29 2.40
CA ALA A 20 3.84 -12.89 2.75
C ALA A 20 3.07 -11.91 1.83
N PRO A 21 2.67 -10.73 2.33
CA PRO A 21 2.04 -9.71 1.50
C PRO A 21 3.02 -9.21 0.43
N LEU A 22 2.51 -8.85 -0.75
CA LEU A 22 3.37 -8.19 -1.75
C LEU A 22 3.77 -6.80 -1.25
N PRO A 23 4.94 -6.27 -1.67
CA PRO A 23 5.31 -4.91 -1.37
C PRO A 23 4.28 -3.93 -1.95
N ALA A 24 3.95 -2.91 -1.18
CA ALA A 24 3.00 -1.88 -1.58
C ALA A 24 3.30 -0.58 -0.82
N GLN A 25 2.93 0.55 -1.41
CA GLN A 25 2.94 1.87 -0.76
C GLN A 25 1.49 2.32 -0.54
N PHE A 26 1.23 2.83 0.66
CA PHE A 26 -0.07 3.36 1.05
C PHE A 26 0.08 4.78 1.57
N VAL A 27 -0.90 5.64 1.25
CA VAL A 27 -1.10 6.92 1.95
C VAL A 27 -2.43 6.83 2.67
N LEU A 28 -2.39 7.10 3.98
CA LEU A 28 -3.57 7.15 4.83
C LEU A 28 -3.75 8.57 5.36
N ASP A 29 -4.97 9.01 5.58
CA ASP A 29 -5.24 10.24 6.35
C ASP A 29 -5.09 10.00 7.87
N ALA A 30 -5.32 11.05 8.66
CA ALA A 30 -5.22 11.00 10.12
C ALA A 30 -6.27 10.08 10.76
N ASP A 31 -7.40 9.84 10.10
CA ASP A 31 -8.46 8.92 10.53
C ASP A 31 -8.19 7.47 10.06
N GLY A 32 -7.09 7.24 9.32
CA GLY A 32 -6.69 5.94 8.81
C GLY A 32 -7.38 5.54 7.49
N LYS A 33 -8.07 6.45 6.81
CA LYS A 33 -8.68 6.20 5.51
C LYS A 33 -7.62 6.13 4.43
N LEU A 34 -7.74 5.14 3.54
CA LEU A 34 -6.86 4.98 2.39
C LEU A 34 -7.07 6.08 1.34
N LEU A 35 -6.07 6.93 1.12
CA LEU A 35 -6.04 7.97 0.09
C LEU A 35 -5.35 7.50 -1.20
N PHE A 36 -4.33 6.65 -1.07
CA PHE A 36 -3.55 6.14 -2.19
C PHE A 36 -3.02 4.73 -1.91
N LYS A 37 -2.95 3.91 -2.96
CA LYS A 37 -2.35 2.58 -2.95
C LYS A 37 -1.56 2.35 -4.25
N HIS A 38 -0.30 1.95 -4.12
CA HIS A 38 0.53 1.44 -5.21
C HIS A 38 0.97 0.02 -4.89
N LEU A 39 0.66 -0.95 -5.75
CA LEU A 39 1.19 -2.30 -5.64
C LEU A 39 2.51 -2.37 -6.42
N PHE A 40 3.56 -2.86 -5.78
CA PHE A 40 4.85 -3.03 -6.43
C PHE A 40 4.72 -3.97 -7.64
N SER A 41 5.41 -3.60 -8.71
CA SER A 41 5.77 -4.52 -9.78
C SER A 41 7.24 -4.34 -10.15
N PHE A 42 7.84 -5.31 -10.83
CA PHE A 42 9.22 -5.17 -11.32
C PHE A 42 9.40 -4.06 -12.36
N ILE A 43 8.31 -3.66 -13.04
CA ILE A 43 8.33 -2.57 -14.02
C ILE A 43 8.14 -1.22 -13.33
N ASP A 44 7.28 -1.18 -12.31
CA ASP A 44 6.97 0.02 -11.54
C ASP A 44 7.01 -0.31 -10.04
N HIS A 45 8.22 -0.16 -9.50
CA HIS A 45 8.59 -0.52 -8.13
C HIS A 45 7.92 0.35 -7.06
N ASN A 46 8.21 1.65 -7.07
CA ASN A 46 7.67 2.63 -6.14
C ASN A 46 7.09 3.82 -6.91
N ALA A 47 5.95 4.33 -6.44
CA ALA A 47 5.43 5.62 -6.83
C ALA A 47 6.41 6.74 -6.43
N SER A 48 6.54 7.74 -7.30
CA SER A 48 7.38 8.91 -7.04
C SER A 48 6.82 9.76 -5.91
N VAL A 49 7.68 10.56 -5.27
CA VAL A 49 7.25 11.51 -4.22
C VAL A 49 6.20 12.49 -4.76
N GLU A 50 6.34 12.98 -6.00
CA GLU A 50 5.33 13.87 -6.59
C GLU A 50 3.96 13.19 -6.73
N THR A 51 3.95 11.89 -7.05
CA THR A 51 2.72 11.10 -7.15
C THR A 51 2.05 10.96 -5.79
N LEU A 52 2.83 10.71 -4.75
CA LEU A 52 2.33 10.63 -3.37
C LEU A 52 1.76 11.97 -2.90
N LEU A 53 2.45 13.09 -3.17
CA LEU A 53 1.99 14.42 -2.75
C LEU A 53 0.63 14.79 -3.37
N LYS A 54 0.40 14.45 -4.65
CA LYS A 54 -0.90 14.66 -5.32
C LYS A 54 -2.06 13.90 -4.70
N SER A 55 -1.80 12.87 -3.88
CA SER A 55 -2.86 12.13 -3.20
C SER A 55 -3.42 12.84 -1.96
N PHE A 56 -2.71 13.85 -1.43
CA PHE A 56 -3.15 14.66 -0.29
C PHE A 56 -4.09 15.80 -0.69
N ASP A 57 -4.06 16.25 -1.95
CA ASP A 57 -4.85 17.39 -2.44
C ASP A 57 -6.29 17.03 -2.87
N LYS A 58 -6.80 15.86 -2.45
CA LYS A 58 -8.13 15.34 -2.84
C LYS A 58 -9.21 15.51 -1.78
#